data_AF-A0A7Y1SW39-F1
#
_entry.id   AF-A0A7Y1SW39-F1
#
_cell.length_a   1.000
_cell.length_b   1.000
_cell.length_c   1.000
_cell.angle_alpha   90.00
_cell.angle_beta   90.00
_cell.angle_gamma   90.00
#
_symmetry.space_group_name_H-M   'P 1'
#
loop_
_entity.id
_entity.type
_entity.pdbx_description
1 polymer ?
#
loop_
_entity_poly.entity_id
_entity_poly.type
_entity_poly.pdbx_seq_one_letter_code
_entity_poly.pdbx_strand_id
1 'polypeptide(L)'
;SRSAGAYVILVDGTLAVFVERGARRLISFTDDPNVMHQSAAGLRRLAARVKRLEIELINGNKAGDTALGAVLKEAGFRHSYKGLRA
;
A
#
# COMPACT_ATOMS: atom_id res chain seq x y z
N SER A 1 14.13 7.47 15.26
CA SER A 1 12.88 8.19 14.90
C SER A 1 11.72 7.58 15.66
N ARG A 2 10.64 8.32 15.93
CA ARG A 2 9.38 7.83 16.52
C ARG A 2 8.39 7.28 15.46
N SER A 3 8.90 6.74 14.36
CA SER A 3 8.04 6.19 13.29
C SER A 3 7.51 4.82 13.71
N ALA A 4 6.27 4.51 13.34
CA ALA A 4 5.71 3.17 13.52
C ALA A 4 6.62 2.10 12.90
N GLY A 5 6.63 0.91 13.52
CA GLY A 5 7.40 -0.24 13.04
C GLY A 5 6.84 -0.83 11.75
N ALA A 6 5.52 -0.77 11.57
CA ALA A 6 4.81 -1.22 10.37
C ALA A 6 3.40 -0.60 10.36
N TYR A 7 2.67 -0.77 9.26
CA TYR A 7 1.25 -0.47 9.18
C TYR A 7 0.49 -1.67 8.62
N VAL A 8 -0.77 -1.81 9.01
CA VAL A 8 -1.68 -2.82 8.46
C VAL A 8 -2.98 -2.19 8.03
N ILE A 9 -3.58 -2.73 6.98
CA ILE A 9 -4.98 -2.51 6.64
C ILE A 9 -5.72 -3.81 6.94
N LEU A 10 -6.76 -3.68 7.76
CA LEU A 10 -7.74 -4.72 7.95
C LEU A 10 -8.98 -4.39 7.13
N VAL A 11 -9.55 -5.39 6.45
CA VAL A 11 -10.86 -5.32 5.80
C VAL A 11 -11.74 -6.33 6.51
N ASP A 12 -12.85 -5.86 7.08
CA ASP A 12 -13.78 -6.67 7.88
C ASP A 12 -13.08 -7.53 8.96
N GLY A 13 -12.09 -6.92 9.64
CA GLY A 13 -11.32 -7.56 10.71
C GLY A 13 -10.23 -8.53 10.23
N THR A 14 -10.11 -8.76 8.92
CA THR A 14 -9.12 -9.67 8.32
C THR A 14 -7.94 -8.87 7.74
N LEU A 15 -6.72 -9.37 7.89
CA LEU A 15 -5.52 -8.74 7.35
C LEU A 15 -5.54 -8.75 5.81
N ALA A 16 -5.59 -7.57 5.20
CA ALA A 16 -5.57 -7.41 3.75
C ALA A 16 -4.20 -6.96 3.23
N VAL A 17 -3.55 -6.04 3.96
CA VAL A 17 -2.24 -5.49 3.60
C VAL A 17 -1.36 -5.30 4.83
N PHE A 18 -0.09 -5.66 4.71
CA PHE A 18 0.99 -5.30 5.63
C PHE A 18 2.01 -4.41 4.92
N VAL A 19 2.31 -3.26 5.50
CA VAL A 19 3.33 -2.32 5.01
C VAL A 19 4.52 -2.37 5.96
N GLU A 20 5.66 -2.79 5.43
CA GLU A 20 6.90 -2.87 6.20
C GLU A 20 7.36 -1.49 6.68
N ARG A 21 8.26 -1.51 7.67
CA ARG A 21 8.93 -0.31 8.18
C ARG A 21 9.49 0.53 7.04
N GLY A 22 9.23 1.83 7.08
CA GLY A 22 9.73 2.76 6.06
C GLY A 22 8.93 2.76 4.77
N ALA A 23 7.83 2.00 4.71
CA ALA A 23 6.79 2.09 3.70
C ALA A 23 7.20 1.76 2.25
N ARG A 24 8.33 1.04 2.07
CA ARG A 24 8.87 0.66 0.75
C ARG A 24 8.38 -0.68 0.22
N ARG A 25 8.05 -1.60 1.12
CA ARG A 25 7.58 -2.94 0.78
C ARG A 25 6.21 -3.16 1.36
N LEU A 26 5.37 -3.78 0.57
CA LEU A 26 4.00 -4.11 0.90
C LEU A 26 3.77 -5.60 0.62
N ILE A 27 3.10 -6.26 1.55
CA ILE A 27 2.57 -7.61 1.37
C ILE A 27 1.06 -7.50 1.28
N SER A 28 0.47 -8.03 0.21
CA SER A 28 -0.98 -8.17 0.05
C SER A 28 -1.35 -9.62 0.30
N PHE A 29 -2.36 -9.83 1.15
CA PHE A 29 -2.86 -11.15 1.56
C PHE A 29 -4.16 -11.54 0.83
N THR A 30 -4.45 -10.86 -0.28
CA THR A 30 -5.70 -11.03 -1.01
C THR A 30 -5.48 -10.83 -2.50
N ASP A 31 -6.20 -11.63 -3.29
CA ASP A 31 -6.34 -11.46 -4.74
C ASP A 31 -7.76 -10.96 -5.10
N ASP A 32 -8.61 -10.69 -4.11
CA ASP A 32 -9.97 -10.17 -4.32
C ASP A 32 -9.93 -8.68 -4.70
N PRO A 33 -10.41 -8.29 -5.90
CA PRO A 33 -10.39 -6.90 -6.35
C PRO A 33 -11.11 -5.93 -5.40
N ASN A 34 -12.24 -6.34 -4.80
CA ASN A 34 -12.98 -5.49 -3.87
C ASN A 34 -12.16 -5.20 -2.61
N VAL A 35 -11.48 -6.21 -2.07
CA VAL A 35 -10.59 -6.05 -0.90
C VAL A 35 -9.37 -5.20 -1.27
N MET A 36 -8.85 -5.31 -2.51
CA MET A 36 -7.78 -4.42 -2.99
C MET A 36 -8.22 -2.96 -3.05
N HIS A 37 -9.40 -2.65 -3.57
CA HIS A 37 -9.92 -1.28 -3.61
C HIS A 37 -10.09 -0.69 -2.21
N GLN A 38 -10.66 -1.47 -1.28
CA GLN A 38 -10.79 -1.07 0.11
C GLN A 38 -9.41 -0.83 0.77
N SER A 39 -8.44 -1.69 0.47
CA SER A 39 -7.07 -1.55 0.95
C SER A 39 -6.38 -0.29 0.42
N ALA A 40 -6.53 0.01 -0.87
CA ALA A 40 -5.98 1.22 -1.48
C ALA A 40 -6.59 2.49 -0.87
N ALA A 41 -7.90 2.51 -0.60
CA ALA A 41 -8.55 3.60 0.12
C ALA A 41 -8.02 3.75 1.56
N GLY A 42 -7.80 2.63 2.26
CA GLY A 42 -7.15 2.61 3.58
C GLY A 42 -5.73 3.18 3.55
N LEU A 43 -4.92 2.76 2.58
CA LEU A 43 -3.55 3.26 2.38
C LEU A 43 -3.54 4.75 2.03
N ARG A 44 -4.50 5.24 1.24
CA ARG A 44 -4.65 6.67 0.94
C ARG A 44 -4.94 7.49 2.20
N ARG A 45 -5.82 7.00 3.08
CA ARG A 45 -6.09 7.63 4.39
C ARG A 45 -4.86 7.60 5.30
N LEU A 46 -4.10 6.51 5.29
CA LEU A 46 -2.84 6.40 6.02
C LEU A 46 -1.83 7.45 5.54
N ALA A 47 -1.69 7.62 4.23
CA ALA A 47 -0.77 8.59 3.63
C ALA A 47 -0.96 10.02 4.14
N ALA A 48 -2.21 10.43 4.42
CA ALA A 48 -2.53 11.74 4.97
C ALA A 48 -2.00 11.97 6.40
N ARG A 49 -1.60 10.90 7.11
CA ARG A 49 -1.18 10.94 8.53
C ARG A 49 0.30 10.66 8.72
N VAL A 50 0.98 10.17 7.68
CA VAL A 50 2.40 9.76 7.75
C VAL A 50 3.27 10.64 6.86
N LYS A 51 4.51 10.86 7.27
CA LYS A 51 5.44 11.73 6.54
C LYS A 51 5.77 11.21 5.12
N ARG A 52 5.72 9.89 4.90
CA ARG A 52 6.03 9.25 3.62
C ARG A 52 5.31 7.90 3.51
N LEU A 53 4.64 7.68 2.39
CA LEU A 53 4.15 6.38 1.92
C LEU A 53 4.56 6.25 0.45
N GLU A 54 5.57 5.43 0.17
CA GLU A 54 6.14 5.24 -1.17
C GLU A 54 6.51 3.77 -1.36
N ILE A 55 5.63 3.03 -2.01
CA ILE A 55 5.66 1.58 -2.15
C ILE A 55 6.46 1.23 -3.42
N GLU A 56 7.59 0.57 -3.24
CA GLU A 56 8.48 0.12 -4.31
C GLU A 56 8.11 -1.29 -4.77
N LEU A 57 7.85 -2.17 -3.80
CA LEU A 57 7.52 -3.58 -4.05
C LEU A 57 6.20 -3.99 -3.41
N ILE A 58 5.42 -4.78 -4.15
CA ILE A 58 4.22 -5.47 -3.69
C ILE A 58 4.44 -6.97 -3.93
N ASN A 59 4.43 -7.78 -2.86
CA ASN A 59 4.69 -9.22 -2.93
C ASN A 59 5.99 -9.56 -3.69
N GLY A 60 7.04 -8.74 -3.51
CA GLY A 60 8.34 -8.90 -4.16
C GLY A 60 8.43 -8.37 -5.60
N ASN A 61 7.31 -8.00 -6.23
CA ASN A 61 7.27 -7.45 -7.59
C ASN A 61 7.21 -5.93 -7.56
N LYS A 62 7.68 -5.26 -8.63
CA LYS A 62 7.58 -3.80 -8.77
C LYS A 62 6.13 -3.36 -8.61
N ALA A 63 5.88 -2.41 -7.70
CA ALA A 63 4.52 -2.02 -7.33
C ALA A 63 3.67 -1.62 -8.55
N GLY A 64 4.23 -0.85 -9.48
CA GLY A 64 3.55 -0.38 -10.69
C GLY A 64 3.07 -1.48 -11.64
N ASP A 65 3.61 -2.69 -11.53
CA ASP A 65 3.37 -3.83 -12.41
C ASP A 65 2.42 -4.87 -11.78
N THR A 66 1.84 -4.57 -10.62
CA THR A 66 0.94 -5.48 -9.87
C THR A 66 -0.52 -5.04 -9.96
N ALA A 67 -1.46 -5.98 -9.74
CA ALA A 67 -2.90 -5.69 -9.68
C ALA A 67 -3.23 -4.65 -8.60
N LEU A 68 -2.74 -4.83 -7.37
CA LEU A 68 -2.89 -3.83 -6.32
C LEU A 68 -2.23 -2.49 -6.69
N GLY A 69 -1.13 -2.50 -7.44
CA GLY A 69 -0.51 -1.31 -8.00
C GLY A 69 -1.41 -0.53 -8.96
N ALA A 70 -2.16 -1.22 -9.82
CA ALA A 70 -3.18 -0.61 -10.67
C ALA A 70 -4.26 0.09 -9.83
N VAL A 71 -4.78 -0.63 -8.83
CA VAL A 71 -5.80 -0.11 -7.91
C VAL A 71 -5.28 1.09 -7.08
N LEU A 72 -4.01 1.08 -6.67
CA LEU A 72 -3.39 2.21 -5.98
C LEU A 72 -3.32 3.45 -6.87
N LYS A 73 -3.02 3.28 -8.17
CA LYS A 73 -3.01 4.40 -9.13
C LYS A 73 -4.39 5.04 -9.26
N GLU A 74 -5.44 4.21 -9.33
CA GLU A 74 -6.83 4.69 -9.33
C GLU A 74 -7.19 5.43 -8.03
N ALA A 75 -6.66 4.97 -6.90
CA ALA A 75 -6.80 5.64 -5.60
C ALA A 75 -5.97 6.93 -5.46
N GLY A 76 -5.26 7.35 -6.51
CA GLY A 76 -4.52 8.61 -6.59
C GLY A 76 -3.03 8.51 -6.27
N PHE A 77 -2.48 7.30 -6.11
CA PHE A 77 -1.03 7.12 -6.02
C PHE A 77 -0.40 7.41 -7.39
N ARG A 78 0.77 8.05 -7.39
CA ARG A 78 1.48 8.45 -8.61
C ARG A 78 2.80 7.71 -8.73
N HIS A 79 3.26 7.54 -9.96
CA HIS A 79 4.62 7.07 -10.20
C HIS A 79 5.65 8.01 -9.59
N SER A 80 6.63 7.42 -8.92
CA SER A 80 7.88 8.06 -8.52
C SER A 80 9.05 7.32 -9.17
N TYR A 81 10.27 7.82 -8.99
CA TYR A 81 11.46 7.12 -9.48
C TYR A 81 11.66 5.74 -8.82
N LYS A 82 11.08 5.52 -7.64
CA LYS A 82 11.25 4.28 -6.85
C LYS A 82 10.05 3.33 -6.95
N GLY A 83 8.86 3.83 -7.24
CA GLY A 83 7.63 3.03 -7.18
C GLY A 83 6.37 3.89 -7.25
N LEU A 84 5.42 3.62 -6.36
CA LEU A 84 4.15 4.34 -6.24
C LEU A 84 4.11 5.17 -4.95
N ARG A 85 3.84 6.47 -5.08
CA ARG A 85 3.78 7.41 -3.97
C ARG A 85 2.39 8.01 -3.82
N ALA A 86 1.91 8.08 -2.58
CA ALA A 86 0.63 8.68 -2.22
C ALA A 86 0.65 10.22 -2.14
#